data_AF-A0A5K1GN54-F1
#
_entry.id   AF-A0A5K1GN54-F1
#
_cell.length_a   1.000
_cell.length_b   1.000
_cell.length_c   1.000
_cell.angle_alpha   90.00
_cell.angle_beta   90.00
_cell.angle_gamma   90.00
#
_symmetry.space_group_name_H-M   'P 1'
#
loop_
_entity.id
_entity.type
_entity.pdbx_description
1 polymer ?
#
loop_
_entity_poly.entity_id
_entity_poly.type
_entity_poly.pdbx_seq_one_letter_code
_entity_poly.pdbx_strand_id
1 'polypeptide(L)' 'VDLVGGYYDAGDHVKYGFPMAFTVTILSWSVVEYAKELGATNQLDYALDAIKWGTDYFIKAHSQPYTLWAQ' A
#
# COMPACT_ATOMS: atom_id res chain seq x y z
N VAL A 1 -2.67 16.22 -11.31
CA VAL A 1 -3.08 14.94 -10.69
C VAL A 1 -3.17 15.15 -9.18
N ASP A 2 -4.17 14.59 -8.51
CA ASP A 2 -4.17 14.53 -7.03
C ASP A 2 -3.36 13.30 -6.62
N LEU A 3 -2.24 13.49 -5.94
CA LEU A 3 -1.34 12.43 -5.48
C LEU A 3 -1.23 12.39 -3.95
N VAL A 4 -2.20 12.96 -3.22
CA VAL A 4 -2.27 12.84 -1.75
C VAL A 4 -2.62 11.41 -1.34
N GLY A 5 -1.94 10.90 -0.31
CA GLY A 5 -2.07 9.53 0.21
C GLY A 5 -0.76 8.75 0.14
N GLY A 6 -0.80 7.44 0.38
CA GLY A 6 0.39 6.57 0.38
C GLY A 6 1.28 6.78 1.59
N TYR A 7 2.45 6.14 1.58
CA TYR A 7 3.40 6.13 2.69
C TYR A 7 4.67 6.92 2.38
N TYR A 8 5.26 7.55 3.40
CA TYR A 8 6.67 7.92 3.35
C TYR A 8 7.52 6.66 3.48
N ASP A 9 8.66 6.64 2.80
CA ASP A 9 9.45 5.41 2.62
C ASP A 9 10.17 4.97 3.90
N ALA A 10 10.86 5.90 4.57
CA ALA A 10 11.65 5.60 5.76
C ALA A 10 11.53 6.70 6.83
N GLY A 11 12.65 7.27 7.27
CA GLY A 11 12.69 8.41 8.20
C GLY A 11 12.61 9.78 7.51
N ASP A 12 12.43 9.79 6.20
CA ASP A 12 12.26 10.96 5.37
C ASP A 12 10.78 11.15 4.99
N HIS A 13 10.52 12.03 4.02
CA HIS A 13 9.17 12.36 3.56
C HIS A 13 8.98 12.12 2.06
N VAL A 14 9.89 11.39 1.40
CA VAL A 14 9.73 11.04 -0.01
C VAL A 14 8.88 9.79 -0.14
N LYS A 15 8.09 9.75 -1.22
CA LYS A 15 7.24 8.61 -1.58
C LYS A 15 7.90 7.83 -2.70
N TYR A 16 8.80 6.92 -2.35
CA TYR A 16 9.43 6.05 -3.34
C TYR A 16 8.45 4.93 -3.75
N GLY A 17 7.96 4.98 -4.99
CA GLY A 17 6.92 4.06 -5.48
C GLY A 17 7.35 2.60 -5.51
N PHE A 18 8.63 2.31 -5.77
CA PHE A 18 9.13 0.93 -5.84
C PHE A 18 9.11 0.20 -4.48
N PRO A 19 9.74 0.70 -3.40
CA PRO A 19 9.66 0.08 -2.09
C PRO A 19 8.23 0.10 -1.52
N MET A 20 7.43 1.14 -1.77
CA MET A 20 6.02 1.14 -1.37
C MET A 20 5.22 0.01 -2.03
N ALA A 21 5.38 -0.19 -3.35
CA ALA A 21 4.71 -1.27 -4.07
C ALA A 21 5.12 -2.66 -3.56
N PHE A 22 6.40 -2.84 -3.24
CA PHE A 22 6.89 -4.07 -2.61
C PHE A 22 6.24 -4.30 -1.23
N THR A 23 6.22 -3.30 -0.36
CA THR A 23 5.61 -3.40 0.97
C THR A 23 4.13 -3.75 0.90
N VAL A 24 3.35 -3.08 0.05
CA VAL A 24 1.92 -3.37 -0.12
C VAL A 24 1.70 -4.79 -0.66
N THR A 25 2.58 -5.27 -1.55
CA THR A 25 2.52 -6.64 -2.08
C THR A 25 2.73 -7.68 -0.97
N ILE A 26 3.78 -7.51 -0.15
CA ILE A 26 4.09 -8.44 0.95
C ILE A 26 3.02 -8.40 2.04
N LEU A 27 2.47 -7.23 2.36
CA LEU A 27 1.37 -7.11 3.31
C LEU A 27 0.10 -7.82 2.80
N SER A 28 -0.22 -7.65 1.50
CA SER A 28 -1.35 -8.33 0.86
C SER A 28 -1.17 -9.85 0.86
N TRP A 29 0.03 -10.34 0.54
CA TRP A 29 0.33 -11.77 0.62
C TRP A 29 0.18 -12.28 2.06
N SER A 30 0.68 -11.54 3.05
CA SER A 30 0.53 -11.90 4.46
C SER A 30 -0.93 -12.05 4.88
N VAL A 31 -1.83 -11.19 4.38
CA VAL A 31 -3.28 -11.33 4.59
C VAL A 31 -3.83 -12.58 3.90
N VAL A 32 -3.41 -12.89 2.67
CA VAL A 32 -3.85 -14.11 1.96
C VAL A 32 -3.44 -15.38 2.72
N GLU A 33 -2.21 -15.41 3.24
CA GLU A 33 -1.66 -16.59 3.91
C GLU A 33 -2.19 -16.76 5.36
N TYR A 34 -2.34 -15.65 6.09
CA TYR A 34 -2.54 -15.66 7.54
C TYR A 34 -3.81 -14.91 8.01
N ALA A 35 -4.84 -14.80 7.17
CA ALA A 35 -6.07 -14.09 7.51
C ALA A 35 -6.71 -14.56 8.83
N LYS A 36 -6.64 -15.87 9.12
CA LYS A 36 -7.21 -16.46 10.33
C LYS A 36 -6.46 -16.01 11.58
N GLU A 37 -5.13 -16.02 11.55
CA GLU A 37 -4.25 -15.61 12.65
C GLU A 37 -4.34 -14.10 12.88
N LEU A 38 -4.40 -13.31 11.81
CA LEU A 38 -4.65 -11.87 11.89
C LEU A 38 -6.04 -11.58 12.48
N GLY A 39 -7.05 -12.36 12.10
CA GLY A 39 -8.39 -12.27 12.69
C GLY A 39 -8.39 -12.62 14.18
N ALA A 40 -7.70 -13.68 14.58
CA ALA A 40 -7.59 -14.11 15.98
C ALA A 40 -6.86 -13.08 16.87
N THR A 41 -6.05 -12.20 16.29
CA THR A 41 -5.32 -11.13 16.98
C THR A 41 -5.94 -9.74 16.77
N ASN A 42 -7.13 -9.66 16.14
CA ASN A 42 -7.80 -8.42 15.78
C ASN A 42 -6.93 -7.47 14.92
N GLN A 43 -6.01 -8.02 14.13
CA GLN A 43 -5.12 -7.26 13.24
C GLN A 43 -5.60 -7.25 11.79
N LEU A 44 -6.58 -8.07 11.43
CA LEU A 44 -7.02 -8.22 10.04
C LEU A 44 -7.54 -6.91 9.46
N ASP A 45 -8.43 -6.20 10.15
CA ASP A 45 -9.00 -4.95 9.65
C ASP A 45 -7.93 -3.86 9.50
N TYR A 46 -6.99 -3.76 10.45
CA TYR A 46 -5.86 -2.83 10.35
C TYR A 46 -4.95 -3.14 9.16
N ALA A 47 -4.70 -4.43 8.88
CA ALA A 47 -3.91 -4.84 7.73
C ALA A 47 -4.63 -4.49 6.41
N LEU A 48 -5.94 -4.72 6.33
CA LEU A 48 -6.76 -4.36 5.18
C LEU A 48 -6.80 -2.85 4.96
N ASP A 49 -6.95 -2.05 6.01
CA ASP A 49 -6.89 -0.59 5.94
C ASP A 49 -5.51 -0.10 5.46
N ALA A 50 -4.43 -0.70 5.95
CA ALA A 50 -3.07 -0.35 5.53
C ALA A 50 -2.81 -0.69 4.04
N ILE A 51 -3.30 -1.84 3.56
CA ILE A 51 -3.27 -2.21 2.14
C ILE A 51 -4.08 -1.19 1.33
N LYS A 52 -5.29 -0.88 1.77
CA LYS A 52 -6.18 0.07 1.10
C LYS A 52 -5.55 1.45 0.96
N TRP A 53 -4.88 1.95 1.99
CA TRP A 53 -4.19 3.24 1.95
C TRP A 53 -3.10 3.30 0.87
N GLY A 54 -2.36 2.21 0.71
CA GLY A 54 -1.34 2.08 -0.35
C GLY A 54 -1.95 1.93 -1.75
N THR A 55 -2.97 1.08 -1.91
CA THR A 55 -3.59 0.84 -3.22
C THR A 55 -4.44 2.00 -3.72
N ASP A 56 -5.13 2.73 -2.83
CA ASP A 56 -5.81 3.99 -3.18
C ASP A 56 -4.82 5.00 -3.78
N TYR A 57 -3.60 5.07 -3.23
CA TYR A 57 -2.54 5.90 -3.81
C TYR A 57 -2.09 5.39 -5.18
N PHE A 58 -1.89 4.08 -5.37
CA PHE A 58 -1.52 3.55 -6.68
C PHE A 58 -2.56 3.81 -7.77
N ILE A 59 -3.85 3.76 -7.43
CA ILE A 59 -4.94 4.12 -8.34
C ILE A 59 -4.81 5.60 -8.78
N LYS A 60 -4.52 6.51 -7.84
CA LYS A 60 -4.25 7.92 -8.16
C LYS A 60 -2.98 8.12 -9.00
N ALA A 61 -1.94 7.34 -8.71
CA ALA A 61 -0.65 7.40 -9.38
C ALA A 61 -0.66 6.79 -10.80
N HIS A 62 -1.63 5.92 -11.12
CA HIS A 62 -1.85 5.41 -12.47
C HIS A 62 -2.89 6.27 -13.20
N SER A 63 -2.50 7.49 -13.60
CA SER A 63 -3.44 8.49 -14.12
C SER A 63 -3.96 8.19 -15.54
N GLN A 64 -3.27 7.34 -16.29
CA GLN A 64 -3.59 6.93 -17.67
C GLN A 64 -3.05 5.52 -17.91
N PRO A 65 -3.53 4.76 -18.92
CA PRO A 65 -3.15 3.35 -19.13
C PRO A 65 -1.64 3.06 -19.12
N TYR A 66 -0.83 3.98 -19.64
CA TYR A 66 0.62 3.84 -19.76
C TYR A 66 1.42 4.90 -18.98
N THR A 67 0.80 5.52 -17.96
CA THR A 67 1.44 6.54 -17.14
C THR A 67 1.37 6.17 -15.68
N LEU A 68 2.52 6.13 -15.01
CA LEU A 68 2.65 5.84 -13.59
C LEU A 68 3.55 6.89 -12.92
N TRP A 69 3.03 7.56 -11.90
CA TRP A 69 3.80 8.47 -11.03
C TRP A 69 4.53 7.64 -9.97
N ALA A 70 5.83 7.41 -10.17
CA ALA A 70 6.64 6.55 -9.31
C ALA A 70 7.38 7.29 -8.17
N GLN A 71 7.37 8.63 -8.16
CA GLN A 71 7.93 9.50 -7.12
C GLN A 71 7.31 10.90 -7.19
#